data_AF-A0A3B6TSZ9-F1
#
_entry.id   AF-A0A3B6TSZ9-F1
#
_cell.length_a   1.000
_cell.length_b   1.000
_cell.length_c   1.000
_cell.angle_alpha   90.00
_cell.angle_beta   90.00
_cell.angle_gamma   90.00
#
_symmetry.space_group_name_H-M   'P 1'
#
loop_
_entity.id
_entity.type
_entity.pdbx_description
1 polymer ?
#
loop_
_entity_poly.entity_id
_entity_poly.type
_entity_poly.pdbx_seq_one_letter_code
_entity_poly.pdbx_strand_id
1 'polypeptide(L)'
;MGDGTKAGAEPDDAIFERDYLDDDNEEELEPEVTLGVLWKPKEPWDFHSLLPQHFPSKAGGAPAWLDPVNLPSGKSSCCDFCGDPLRFVMQVYVPDGWKETTFHRAFFVFMCPSMSCLQLDQREQGKDKAANPRRSVKVFRCQLPRINAFYTPEEPKGCVGSQCSGAHRSRLCDWCGTWKGEILCSHCSKASYCSRKHQELHWHASHENDCSQIPGSPDASILPVAAKVFPGHAWPEYAVDHEPEPSCSTSSIKDNSELMMVEGEVESDAMMQLFMDQFEVFFVLWPMLPYS
;
A
#
# COMPACT_ATOMS: atom_id res chain seq x y z
N MET A 1 -35.84 66.03 -50.19
CA MET A 1 -36.81 65.49 -51.18
C MET A 1 -36.30 64.09 -51.47
N GLY A 2 -36.69 63.04 -50.74
CA GLY A 2 -38.05 62.57 -50.55
C GLY A 2 -38.39 61.67 -51.74
N ASP A 3 -38.13 60.37 -51.65
CA ASP A 3 -39.14 59.30 -51.80
C ASP A 3 -38.47 57.91 -51.64
N GLY A 4 -39.21 56.95 -51.12
CA GLY A 4 -38.78 55.56 -50.96
C GLY A 4 -39.56 54.60 -51.84
N THR A 5 -39.21 53.31 -51.69
CA THR A 5 -40.07 52.11 -51.79
C THR A 5 -39.80 51.12 -52.94
N LYS A 6 -39.36 49.90 -52.54
CA LYS A 6 -39.60 48.54 -53.09
C LYS A 6 -38.99 48.18 -54.46
N ALA A 7 -38.63 46.94 -54.80
CA ALA A 7 -38.54 45.62 -54.13
C ALA A 7 -37.85 44.62 -55.08
N GLY A 8 -37.28 43.54 -54.52
CA GLY A 8 -37.00 42.23 -55.16
C GLY A 8 -35.75 42.14 -56.06
N ALA A 9 -34.98 41.06 -56.12
CA ALA A 9 -35.07 39.73 -55.52
C ALA A 9 -33.67 39.04 -55.55
N GLU A 10 -33.38 38.33 -54.45
CA GLU A 10 -32.54 37.11 -54.20
C GLU A 10 -31.11 36.93 -54.73
N PRO A 11 -30.24 36.38 -53.86
CA PRO A 11 -29.64 35.09 -54.23
C PRO A 11 -29.67 34.02 -53.12
N ASP A 12 -29.79 32.80 -53.62
CA ASP A 12 -29.14 31.55 -53.20
C ASP A 12 -29.47 30.95 -51.83
N ASP A 13 -30.31 29.92 -51.93
CA ASP A 13 -30.55 28.79 -51.04
C ASP A 13 -29.34 28.42 -50.15
N ALA A 14 -29.33 28.95 -48.93
CA ALA A 14 -28.58 28.36 -47.83
C ALA A 14 -29.42 27.23 -47.23
N ILE A 15 -29.08 25.99 -47.57
CA ILE A 15 -29.60 24.80 -46.91
C ILE A 15 -29.16 24.84 -45.45
N PHE A 16 -30.12 25.03 -44.55
CA PHE A 16 -30.01 24.78 -43.13
C PHE A 16 -29.91 23.27 -42.91
N GLU A 17 -28.72 22.73 -42.65
CA GLU A 17 -28.60 21.52 -41.84
C GLU A 17 -28.37 21.93 -40.39
N ARG A 18 -29.46 21.82 -39.64
CA ARG A 18 -29.50 21.90 -38.18
C ARG A 18 -29.93 20.51 -37.70
N ASP A 19 -28.94 19.67 -37.46
CA ASP A 19 -29.06 18.46 -36.64
C ASP A 19 -28.11 18.74 -35.44
N TYR A 20 -28.57 19.08 -34.22
CA TYR A 20 -29.19 18.21 -33.20
C TYR A 20 -28.47 16.84 -33.19
N LEU A 21 -27.76 16.37 -32.17
CA LEU A 21 -27.79 16.49 -30.71
C LEU A 21 -26.35 16.16 -30.23
N ASP A 22 -25.73 16.94 -29.35
CA ASP A 22 -25.65 16.62 -27.91
C ASP A 22 -25.69 15.11 -27.62
N ASP A 23 -24.52 14.49 -27.62
CA ASP A 23 -24.25 13.27 -26.88
C ASP A 23 -22.84 13.41 -26.31
N ASP A 24 -22.64 14.45 -25.48
CA ASP A 24 -21.64 14.41 -24.40
C ASP A 24 -22.11 13.35 -23.38
N ASN A 25 -22.27 12.09 -23.83
CA ASN A 25 -22.27 10.94 -22.94
C ASN A 25 -20.80 10.60 -22.69
N GLU A 26 -20.08 11.54 -22.08
CA GLU A 26 -18.97 11.20 -21.21
C GLU A 26 -19.63 10.47 -20.03
N GLU A 27 -19.97 9.20 -20.28
CA GLU A 27 -20.43 8.25 -19.28
C GLU A 27 -19.39 8.35 -18.17
N GLU A 28 -19.74 9.07 -17.10
CA GLU A 28 -18.86 9.36 -15.98
C GLU A 28 -18.60 8.00 -15.35
N LEU A 29 -17.58 7.30 -15.86
CA LEU A 29 -17.27 5.93 -15.50
C LEU A 29 -17.13 5.91 -13.99
N GLU A 30 -18.12 5.33 -13.33
CA GLU A 30 -18.10 5.20 -11.88
C GLU A 30 -16.74 4.59 -11.49
N PRO A 31 -16.06 5.14 -10.47
CA PRO A 31 -14.75 4.65 -10.10
C PRO A 31 -14.86 3.15 -9.81
N GLU A 32 -14.12 2.34 -10.57
CA GLU A 32 -14.14 0.88 -10.39
C GLU A 32 -13.60 0.55 -9.00
N VAL A 33 -14.49 0.08 -8.11
CA VAL A 33 -14.13 -0.34 -6.76
C VAL A 33 -13.72 -1.80 -6.78
N THR A 34 -12.53 -2.09 -6.25
CA THR A 34 -12.07 -3.47 -6.03
C THR A 34 -12.12 -3.78 -4.53
N LEU A 35 -12.80 -4.87 -4.16
CA LEU A 35 -12.82 -5.34 -2.78
C LEU A 35 -11.70 -6.35 -2.52
N GLY A 36 -10.99 -6.15 -1.41
CA GLY A 36 -9.96 -7.07 -0.94
C GLY A 36 -10.46 -7.89 0.25
N VAL A 37 -10.70 -9.19 0.05
CA VAL A 37 -11.13 -10.09 1.12
C VAL A 37 -9.91 -10.74 1.79
N LEU A 38 -9.83 -10.59 3.11
CA LEU A 38 -8.75 -11.18 3.91
C LEU A 38 -9.03 -12.65 4.21
N TRP A 39 -8.05 -13.50 3.95
CA TRP A 39 -8.08 -14.90 4.34
C TRP A 39 -6.77 -15.35 4.99
N LYS A 40 -6.87 -16.33 5.88
CA LYS A 40 -5.73 -16.83 6.67
C LYS A 40 -5.04 -17.98 5.92
N PRO A 41 -3.75 -17.85 5.56
CA PRO A 41 -2.93 -18.93 5.03
C PRO A 41 -2.96 -20.16 5.94
N LYS A 42 -3.13 -21.36 5.37
CA LYS A 42 -3.17 -22.64 6.10
C LYS A 42 -2.06 -23.57 5.64
N GLU A 43 -1.88 -23.67 4.34
CA GLU A 43 -0.95 -24.61 3.72
C GLU A 43 0.40 -23.94 3.42
N PRO A 44 1.50 -24.71 3.34
CA PRO A 44 2.82 -24.16 3.00
C PRO A 44 2.84 -23.34 1.71
N TRP A 45 2.00 -23.70 0.74
CA TRP A 45 1.90 -22.98 -0.53
C TRP A 45 1.22 -21.61 -0.40
N ASP A 46 0.29 -21.45 0.56
CA ASP A 46 -0.34 -20.17 0.86
C ASP A 46 0.68 -19.17 1.42
N PHE A 47 1.60 -19.63 2.27
CA PHE A 47 2.69 -18.78 2.75
C PHE A 47 3.72 -18.52 1.64
N HIS A 48 3.91 -19.48 0.74
CA HIS A 48 4.82 -19.32 -0.38
C HIS A 48 4.35 -18.23 -1.36
N SER A 49 3.04 -18.13 -1.63
CA SER A 49 2.48 -17.06 -2.48
C SER A 49 2.58 -15.66 -1.86
N LEU A 50 2.86 -15.57 -0.56
CA LEU A 50 3.10 -14.29 0.14
C LEU A 50 4.56 -13.79 0.07
N LEU A 51 5.42 -14.48 -0.66
CA LEU A 51 6.80 -14.05 -0.87
C LEU A 51 6.88 -12.91 -1.91
N PRO A 52 7.93 -12.04 -1.83
CA PRO A 52 8.04 -10.85 -2.69
C PRO A 52 7.96 -11.10 -4.20
N GLN A 53 8.41 -12.26 -4.68
CA GLN A 53 8.39 -12.59 -6.11
C GLN A 53 7.00 -12.84 -6.70
N HIS A 54 5.98 -12.99 -5.85
CA HIS A 54 4.59 -13.17 -6.26
C HIS A 54 3.76 -11.89 -6.12
N PHE A 55 4.40 -10.77 -5.78
CA PHE A 55 3.77 -9.45 -5.68
C PHE A 55 2.45 -9.43 -4.89
N PRO A 56 2.41 -9.96 -3.65
CA PRO A 56 1.15 -10.16 -2.95
C PRO A 56 0.52 -8.86 -2.45
N SER A 57 -0.81 -8.80 -2.45
CA SER A 57 -1.55 -7.98 -1.49
C SER A 57 -1.77 -8.80 -0.21
N LYS A 58 -1.46 -8.22 0.95
CA LYS A 58 -1.49 -8.95 2.24
C LYS A 58 -1.60 -8.01 3.43
N ALA A 59 -2.07 -8.55 4.55
CA ALA A 59 -2.06 -7.88 5.85
C ALA A 59 -1.21 -8.65 6.87
N GLY A 60 -0.50 -7.93 7.72
CA GLY A 60 0.36 -8.47 8.77
C GLY A 60 1.56 -9.28 8.26
N GLY A 61 2.23 -9.96 9.18
CA GLY A 61 3.53 -10.58 8.92
C GLY A 61 4.64 -9.55 8.67
N ALA A 62 5.65 -9.93 7.90
CA ALA A 62 6.68 -9.02 7.39
C ALA A 62 6.30 -8.48 6.00
N PRO A 63 6.69 -7.25 5.64
CA PRO A 63 6.47 -6.74 4.29
C PRO A 63 7.21 -7.61 3.27
N ALA A 64 6.52 -7.95 2.19
CA ALA A 64 7.12 -8.52 1.01
C ALA A 64 7.65 -7.37 0.14
N TRP A 65 8.81 -6.83 0.53
CA TRP A 65 9.41 -5.65 -0.10
C TRP A 65 9.60 -5.82 -1.61
N LEU A 66 9.08 -4.85 -2.37
CA LEU A 66 9.20 -4.82 -3.83
C LEU A 66 10.63 -4.47 -4.26
N ASP A 67 11.25 -3.44 -3.68
CA ASP A 67 12.71 -3.24 -3.81
C ASP A 67 13.40 -3.84 -2.57
N PRO A 68 14.13 -4.96 -2.69
CA PRO A 68 14.73 -5.62 -1.54
C PRO A 68 16.01 -4.92 -1.05
N VAL A 69 16.49 -3.87 -1.73
CA VAL A 69 17.73 -3.18 -1.45
C VAL A 69 17.47 -1.80 -0.86
N ASN A 70 16.67 -0.99 -1.54
CA ASN A 70 16.43 0.42 -1.20
C ASN A 70 15.27 0.59 -0.21
N LEU A 71 15.45 0.05 0.99
CA LEU A 71 14.46 0.15 2.06
C LEU A 71 14.46 1.55 2.69
N PRO A 72 13.29 2.08 3.11
CA PRO A 72 13.25 3.29 3.93
C PRO A 72 14.07 3.11 5.21
N SER A 73 14.78 4.16 5.64
CA SER A 73 15.74 4.11 6.74
C SER A 73 15.72 5.39 7.59
N GLY A 74 16.41 5.34 8.74
CA GLY A 74 16.49 6.48 9.66
C GLY A 74 15.13 6.92 10.19
N LYS A 75 14.85 8.23 10.11
CA LYS A 75 13.62 8.82 10.68
C LYS A 75 12.35 8.42 9.95
N SER A 76 12.42 8.06 8.66
CA SER A 76 11.22 7.67 7.91
C SER A 76 10.64 6.37 8.44
N SER A 77 11.48 5.42 8.88
CA SER A 77 11.05 4.15 9.48
C SER A 77 10.51 4.25 10.91
N CYS A 78 10.53 5.44 11.52
CA CYS A 78 10.15 5.65 12.92
C CYS A 78 8.90 6.51 13.06
N CYS A 79 8.19 6.35 14.18
CA CYS A 79 7.10 7.21 14.61
C CYS A 79 7.63 8.60 14.96
N ASP A 80 6.99 9.66 14.44
CA ASP A 80 7.44 11.03 14.72
C ASP A 80 7.10 11.49 16.15
N PHE A 81 6.29 10.72 16.89
CA PHE A 81 5.90 10.99 18.27
C PHE A 81 6.86 10.38 19.29
N CYS A 82 7.05 9.07 19.27
CA CYS A 82 7.90 8.36 20.23
C CYS A 82 9.29 8.00 19.70
N GLY A 83 9.54 8.11 18.39
CA GLY A 83 10.81 7.73 17.77
C GLY A 83 11.03 6.22 17.57
N ASP A 84 10.08 5.39 18.00
CA ASP A 84 10.17 3.94 17.82
C ASP A 84 9.92 3.51 16.36
N PRO A 85 10.53 2.42 15.88
CA PRO A 85 10.24 1.87 14.56
C PRO A 85 8.75 1.56 14.38
N LEU A 86 8.21 1.93 13.22
CA LEU A 86 6.83 1.62 12.86
C LEU A 86 6.69 0.12 12.54
N ARG A 87 5.49 -0.41 12.75
CA ARG A 87 5.15 -1.81 12.49
C ARG A 87 4.37 -1.93 11.19
N PHE A 88 4.72 -2.92 10.38
CA PHE A 88 4.01 -3.22 9.14
C PHE A 88 2.56 -3.60 9.43
N VAL A 89 1.62 -3.04 8.67
CA VAL A 89 0.18 -3.33 8.80
C VAL A 89 -0.30 -4.13 7.60
N MET A 90 -0.06 -3.62 6.40
CA MET A 90 -0.50 -4.26 5.16
C MET A 90 0.27 -3.70 3.97
N GLN A 91 0.22 -4.43 2.87
CA GLN A 91 0.64 -3.96 1.57
C GLN A 91 -0.43 -4.26 0.53
N VAL A 92 -0.54 -3.36 -0.45
CA VAL A 92 -1.41 -3.53 -1.62
C VAL A 92 -0.55 -3.41 -2.86
N TYR A 93 -0.56 -4.46 -3.68
CA TYR A 93 0.04 -4.44 -5.00
C TYR A 93 -1.01 -3.94 -6.01
N VAL A 94 -0.65 -2.89 -6.74
CA VAL A 94 -1.52 -2.18 -7.69
C VAL A 94 -0.73 -1.95 -8.98
N PRO A 95 -0.59 -2.96 -9.85
CA PRO A 95 0.19 -2.85 -11.06
C PRO A 95 -0.33 -1.70 -11.94
N ASP A 96 0.59 -1.01 -12.62
CA ASP A 96 0.27 0.08 -13.53
C ASP A 96 0.68 -0.27 -14.96
N GLY A 97 -0.26 -0.84 -15.71
CA GLY A 97 -0.01 -1.31 -17.08
C GLY A 97 0.29 -0.19 -18.09
N TRP A 98 0.08 1.08 -17.73
CA TRP A 98 0.11 2.20 -18.66
C TRP A 98 1.52 2.77 -18.86
N LYS A 99 2.43 2.52 -17.91
CA LYS A 99 3.80 3.03 -17.94
C LYS A 99 4.79 1.93 -17.56
N GLU A 100 5.67 1.60 -18.49
CA GLU A 100 6.68 0.55 -18.30
C GLU A 100 7.60 0.80 -17.10
N THR A 101 7.84 2.08 -16.76
CA THR A 101 8.69 2.49 -15.62
C THR A 101 8.04 2.30 -14.26
N THR A 102 6.71 2.13 -14.20
CA THR A 102 5.94 2.04 -12.94
C THR A 102 5.08 0.79 -12.88
N PHE A 103 5.35 -0.19 -13.74
CA PHE A 103 4.56 -1.41 -13.91
C PHE A 103 4.28 -2.12 -12.59
N HIS A 104 5.31 -2.37 -11.79
CA HIS A 104 5.13 -2.86 -10.43
C HIS A 104 4.97 -1.67 -9.50
N ARG A 105 3.82 -1.55 -8.85
CA ARG A 105 3.57 -0.53 -7.83
C ARG A 105 2.97 -1.19 -6.61
N ALA A 106 3.56 -0.92 -5.45
CA ALA A 106 3.06 -1.39 -4.17
C ALA A 106 3.02 -0.25 -3.16
N PHE A 107 1.97 -0.24 -2.35
CA PHE A 107 1.83 0.64 -1.19
C PHE A 107 2.02 -0.18 0.07
N PHE A 108 2.84 0.31 0.99
CA PHE A 108 3.12 -0.34 2.27
C PHE A 108 2.67 0.58 3.41
N VAL A 109 1.80 0.08 4.26
CA VAL A 109 1.24 0.83 5.38
C VAL A 109 1.93 0.41 6.67
N PHE A 110 2.40 1.39 7.44
CA PHE A 110 3.05 1.18 8.73
C PHE A 110 2.43 2.05 9.80
N MET A 111 2.34 1.54 11.02
CA MET A 111 1.76 2.26 12.15
C MET A 111 2.58 2.10 13.43
N CYS A 112 2.50 3.11 14.30
CA CYS A 112 3.00 3.01 15.66
C CYS A 112 2.06 2.11 16.48
N PRO A 113 2.57 1.12 17.21
CA PRO A 113 1.73 0.27 18.08
C PRO A 113 1.24 1.00 19.34
N SER A 114 1.71 2.22 19.61
CA SER A 114 1.31 2.99 20.79
C SER A 114 0.01 3.75 20.54
N MET A 115 -1.05 3.39 21.27
CA MET A 115 -2.34 4.08 21.21
C MET A 115 -2.24 5.57 21.51
N SER A 116 -1.33 5.99 22.39
CA SER A 116 -1.13 7.41 22.69
C SER A 116 -0.57 8.18 21.49
N CYS A 117 0.29 7.54 20.69
CA CYS A 117 0.81 8.13 19.45
C CYS A 117 -0.26 8.23 18.36
N LEU A 118 -1.10 7.21 18.22
CA LEU A 118 -2.22 7.22 17.26
C LEU A 118 -3.23 8.32 17.60
N GLN A 119 -3.59 8.48 18.88
CA GLN A 119 -4.47 9.55 19.34
C GLN A 119 -3.86 10.95 19.16
N LEU A 120 -2.54 11.08 19.36
CA LEU A 120 -1.83 12.33 19.08
C LEU A 120 -1.87 12.68 17.60
N ASP A 121 -1.60 11.70 16.73
CA ASP A 121 -1.65 11.87 15.27
C ASP A 121 -3.04 12.31 14.80
N GLN A 122 -4.09 11.66 15.27
CA GLN A 122 -5.48 12.05 14.97
C GLN A 122 -5.75 13.52 15.34
N ARG A 123 -5.24 13.99 16.48
CA ARG A 123 -5.35 15.40 16.86
C ARG A 123 -4.51 16.34 15.99
N GLU A 124 -3.34 15.91 15.51
CA GLU A 124 -2.51 16.70 14.60
C GLU A 124 -3.11 16.79 13.19
N GLN A 125 -3.92 15.82 12.76
CA GLN A 125 -4.59 15.84 11.45
C GLN A 125 -5.68 16.91 11.36
N GLY A 126 -6.34 17.24 12.48
CA GLY A 126 -7.36 18.29 12.54
C GLY A 126 -6.82 19.71 12.66
N LYS A 127 -5.49 19.91 12.70
CA LYS A 127 -4.87 21.23 12.75
C LYS A 127 -4.57 21.73 11.33
N ASP A 128 -4.55 23.05 11.15
CA ASP A 128 -4.11 23.69 9.91
C ASP A 128 -2.79 23.09 9.42
N LYS A 129 -2.65 22.90 8.10
CA LYS A 129 -1.52 22.22 7.45
C LYS A 129 -0.18 22.80 7.92
N ALA A 130 0.39 22.18 8.95
CA ALA A 130 1.74 22.49 9.40
C ALA A 130 2.73 22.11 8.29
N ALA A 131 3.80 22.89 8.14
CA ALA A 131 4.82 22.64 7.12
C ALA A 131 5.53 21.28 7.29
N ASN A 132 5.46 20.66 8.47
CA ASN A 132 5.99 19.32 8.72
C ASN A 132 5.10 18.56 9.73
N PRO A 133 4.02 17.93 9.26
CA PRO A 133 3.11 17.22 10.14
C PRO A 133 3.80 15.99 10.72
N ARG A 134 3.72 15.82 12.04
CA ARG A 134 4.19 14.61 12.72
C ARG A 134 3.19 13.48 12.48
N ARG A 135 3.67 12.31 12.09
CA ARG A 135 2.83 11.14 11.81
C ARG A 135 3.27 9.89 12.59
N SER A 136 2.25 9.16 13.04
CA SER A 136 2.37 7.85 13.66
C SER A 136 1.99 6.72 12.70
N VAL A 137 1.32 7.07 11.59
CA VAL A 137 1.03 6.18 10.45
C VAL A 137 1.76 6.72 9.23
N LYS A 138 2.48 5.87 8.50
CA LYS A 138 3.22 6.24 7.29
C LYS A 138 2.95 5.24 6.19
N VAL A 139 2.75 5.76 4.98
CA VAL A 139 2.55 4.95 3.77
C VAL A 139 3.74 5.18 2.84
N PHE A 140 4.33 4.08 2.36
CA PHE A 140 5.42 4.13 1.40
C PHE A 140 4.95 3.57 0.06
N ARG A 141 5.21 4.33 -1.00
CA ARG A 141 5.03 3.87 -2.38
C ARG A 141 6.36 3.35 -2.90
N CYS A 142 6.37 2.12 -3.41
CA CYS A 142 7.51 1.56 -4.14
C CYS A 142 7.08 1.29 -5.58
N GLN A 143 7.94 1.65 -6.54
CA GLN A 143 7.68 1.46 -7.96
C GLN A 143 8.90 0.86 -8.63
N LEU A 144 8.69 -0.15 -9.47
CA LEU A 144 9.73 -0.74 -10.30
C LEU A 144 9.24 -0.88 -11.74
N PRO A 145 10.15 -0.76 -12.73
CA PRO A 145 9.84 -1.08 -14.10
C PRO A 145 9.54 -2.56 -14.29
N ARG A 146 8.79 -2.89 -15.36
CA ARG A 146 8.48 -4.29 -15.72
C ARG A 146 9.72 -5.16 -15.87
N ILE A 147 10.76 -4.61 -16.49
CA ILE A 147 12.08 -5.22 -16.59
C ILE A 147 12.97 -4.57 -15.53
N ASN A 148 13.34 -5.32 -14.49
CA ASN A 148 14.16 -4.82 -13.40
C ASN A 148 15.18 -5.87 -12.94
N ALA A 149 16.10 -5.48 -12.07
CA ALA A 149 17.20 -6.33 -11.60
C ALA A 149 16.78 -7.41 -10.58
N PHE A 150 15.55 -7.34 -10.05
CA PHE A 150 15.11 -8.16 -8.91
C PHE A 150 14.17 -9.29 -9.30
N TYR A 151 13.32 -9.07 -10.31
CA TYR A 151 12.29 -10.01 -10.72
C TYR A 151 12.40 -10.31 -12.22
N THR A 152 12.22 -11.59 -12.56
CA THR A 152 12.08 -12.01 -13.95
C THR A 152 10.70 -11.60 -14.47
N PRO A 153 10.56 -11.24 -15.77
CA PRO A 153 9.26 -10.94 -16.37
C PRO A 153 8.27 -12.12 -16.35
N GLU A 154 8.79 -13.34 -16.22
CA GLU A 154 8.01 -14.56 -16.04
C GLU A 154 7.97 -14.93 -14.56
N GLU A 155 6.80 -15.32 -14.07
CA GLU A 155 6.65 -15.85 -12.71
C GLU A 155 7.59 -17.05 -12.49
N PRO A 156 8.33 -17.12 -11.38
CA PRO A 156 9.19 -18.26 -11.08
C PRO A 156 8.38 -19.57 -11.02
N LYS A 157 8.41 -20.36 -12.09
CA LYS A 157 7.74 -21.67 -12.13
C LYS A 157 8.43 -22.64 -11.18
N GLY A 158 7.73 -23.05 -10.13
CA GLY A 158 8.10 -24.20 -9.30
C GLY A 158 9.26 -24.00 -8.33
N CYS A 159 9.67 -22.76 -8.04
CA CYS A 159 10.64 -22.54 -6.97
C CYS A 159 9.90 -22.72 -5.63
N VAL A 160 10.27 -23.73 -4.83
CA VAL A 160 9.76 -23.96 -3.47
C VAL A 160 10.98 -23.87 -2.55
N GLY A 161 10.99 -22.91 -1.63
CA GLY A 161 12.04 -22.78 -0.61
C GLY A 161 13.19 -21.81 -0.94
N SER A 162 14.37 -22.03 -0.35
CA SER A 162 15.45 -21.03 -0.28
C SER A 162 16.07 -20.62 -1.63
N GLN A 163 15.79 -21.39 -2.70
CA GLN A 163 16.34 -21.17 -4.04
C GLN A 163 15.69 -19.98 -4.78
N CYS A 164 14.57 -19.43 -4.28
CA CYS A 164 13.93 -18.22 -4.86
C CYS A 164 14.57 -16.89 -4.40
N SER A 165 15.65 -16.94 -3.60
CA SER A 165 16.27 -15.75 -3.01
C SER A 165 17.20 -15.08 -4.02
N GLY A 166 16.71 -14.07 -4.74
CA GLY A 166 17.56 -13.21 -5.57
C GLY A 166 18.79 -12.70 -4.80
N ALA A 167 19.93 -12.63 -5.48
CA ALA A 167 21.27 -12.55 -4.90
C ALA A 167 21.60 -11.29 -4.09
N HIS A 168 20.70 -10.30 -3.99
CA HIS A 168 20.97 -9.05 -3.29
C HIS A 168 19.74 -8.56 -2.52
N ARG A 169 19.75 -8.76 -1.20
CA ARG A 169 18.74 -8.23 -0.28
C ARG A 169 19.42 -7.48 0.87
N SER A 170 18.81 -6.39 1.32
CA SER A 170 19.27 -5.67 2.51
C SER A 170 19.16 -6.56 3.75
N ARG A 171 20.19 -6.52 4.60
CA ARG A 171 20.17 -7.17 5.91
C ARG A 171 19.09 -6.53 6.77
N LEU A 172 18.09 -7.30 7.17
CA LEU A 172 16.96 -6.84 7.97
C LEU A 172 17.26 -6.93 9.46
N CYS A 173 16.54 -6.14 10.25
CA CYS A 173 16.60 -6.20 11.70
C CYS A 173 16.19 -7.58 12.23
N ASP A 174 17.04 -8.20 13.06
CA ASP A 174 16.81 -9.52 13.63
C ASP A 174 15.69 -9.56 14.69
N TRP A 175 15.20 -8.41 15.12
CA TRP A 175 14.04 -8.33 16.04
C TRP A 175 12.71 -8.26 15.27
N CYS A 176 12.58 -7.31 14.34
CA CYS A 176 11.31 -7.05 13.66
C CYS A 176 11.19 -7.62 12.25
N GLY A 177 12.30 -8.02 11.62
CA GLY A 177 12.34 -8.52 10.24
C GLY A 177 11.80 -7.55 9.18
N THR A 178 11.65 -6.26 9.51
CA THR A 178 10.94 -5.29 8.66
C THR A 178 11.92 -4.29 8.04
N TRP A 179 12.66 -3.57 8.88
CA TRP A 179 13.54 -2.48 8.48
C TRP A 179 14.99 -2.95 8.33
N LYS A 180 15.80 -2.18 7.60
CA LYS A 180 17.24 -2.42 7.47
C LYS A 180 17.93 -2.41 8.84
N GLY A 181 18.75 -3.42 9.11
CA GLY A 181 19.53 -3.57 10.33
C GLY A 181 20.82 -2.76 10.27
N GLU A 182 20.75 -1.46 10.54
CA GLU A 182 21.90 -0.54 10.46
C GLU A 182 22.82 -0.62 11.69
N ILE A 183 22.29 -1.02 12.84
CA ILE A 183 23.03 -1.14 14.10
C ILE A 183 23.44 -2.59 14.27
N LEU A 184 24.75 -2.87 14.25
CA LEU A 184 25.26 -4.21 14.54
C LEU A 184 25.50 -4.39 16.03
N CYS A 185 25.29 -5.60 16.53
CA CYS A 185 25.75 -5.98 17.86
C CYS A 185 27.27 -5.81 17.92
N SER A 186 27.75 -4.91 18.78
CA SER A 186 29.18 -4.62 18.93
C SER A 186 30.02 -5.82 19.37
N HIS A 187 29.35 -6.81 19.97
CA HIS A 187 29.97 -8.00 20.51
C HIS A 187 30.17 -9.11 19.47
N CYS A 188 29.09 -9.55 18.81
CA CYS A 188 29.17 -10.65 17.83
C CYS A 188 29.25 -10.18 16.36
N SER A 189 28.82 -8.95 16.05
CA SER A 189 28.60 -8.42 14.69
C SER A 189 27.63 -9.25 13.80
N LYS A 190 27.03 -10.32 14.36
CA LYS A 190 26.09 -11.23 13.69
C LYS A 190 24.62 -10.82 13.83
N ALA A 191 24.25 -10.12 14.89
CA ALA A 191 22.92 -9.53 15.01
C ALA A 191 22.92 -8.07 14.54
N SER A 192 21.81 -7.64 13.96
CA SER A 192 21.58 -6.35 13.33
C SER A 192 20.20 -5.79 13.67
N TYR A 193 20.12 -4.48 13.86
CA TYR A 193 18.95 -3.81 14.43
C TYR A 193 18.65 -2.50 13.71
N CYS A 194 17.38 -2.19 13.52
CA CYS A 194 16.96 -0.90 12.97
C CYS A 194 16.84 0.19 14.03
N SER A 195 16.86 -0.17 15.33
CA SER A 195 16.85 0.78 16.43
C SER A 195 17.51 0.20 17.67
N ARG A 196 17.97 1.08 18.57
CA ARG A 196 18.49 0.69 19.89
C ARG A 196 17.43 -0.05 20.73
N LYS A 197 16.17 0.38 20.66
CA LYS A 197 15.07 -0.31 21.35
C LYS A 197 14.91 -1.76 20.89
N HIS A 198 15.01 -2.03 19.59
CA HIS A 198 14.95 -3.40 19.06
C HIS A 198 16.17 -4.23 19.47
N GLN A 199 17.34 -3.61 19.61
CA GLN A 199 18.52 -4.25 20.17
C GLN A 199 18.30 -4.66 21.63
N GLU A 200 17.81 -3.75 22.47
CA GLU A 200 17.53 -3.99 23.90
C GLU A 200 16.49 -5.09 24.09
N LEU A 201 15.38 -5.03 23.33
CA LEU A 201 14.34 -6.05 23.38
C LEU A 201 14.87 -7.44 22.96
N HIS A 202 15.65 -7.52 21.88
CA HIS A 202 16.25 -8.78 21.46
C HIS A 202 17.28 -9.28 22.49
N TRP A 203 18.08 -8.39 23.07
CA TRP A 203 19.04 -8.71 24.13
C TRP A 203 18.36 -9.47 25.27
N HIS A 204 17.31 -8.88 25.84
CA HIS A 204 16.59 -9.47 26.97
C HIS A 204 15.77 -10.71 26.61
N ALA A 205 15.32 -10.84 25.35
CA ALA A 205 14.48 -11.97 24.94
C ALA A 205 15.28 -13.25 24.67
N SER A 206 16.44 -13.16 23.99
CA SER A 206 17.31 -14.32 23.79
C SER A 206 18.76 -13.99 23.46
N HIS A 207 19.04 -12.82 22.87
CA HIS A 207 20.37 -12.56 22.30
C HIS A 207 21.47 -12.56 23.36
N GLU A 208 21.18 -12.20 24.61
CA GLU A 208 22.15 -12.27 25.72
C GLU A 208 22.80 -13.66 25.85
N ASN A 209 22.02 -14.73 25.65
CA ASN A 209 22.51 -16.11 25.73
C ASN A 209 23.15 -16.58 24.41
N ASP A 210 22.63 -16.08 23.28
CA ASP A 210 23.04 -16.52 21.93
C ASP A 210 24.23 -15.74 21.36
N CYS A 211 24.64 -14.64 22.01
CA CYS A 211 25.72 -13.76 21.58
C CYS A 211 27.08 -14.44 21.74
N SER A 212 27.39 -15.37 20.83
CA SER A 212 28.63 -16.13 20.84
C SER A 212 29.84 -15.19 20.67
N GLN A 213 30.76 -15.30 21.62
CA GLN A 213 32.10 -14.72 21.55
C GLN A 213 32.83 -15.35 20.34
N ILE A 214 33.23 -14.54 19.37
CA ILE A 214 34.30 -14.72 18.35
C ILE A 214 33.84 -14.11 17.01
N PRO A 215 34.46 -13.00 16.57
CA PRO A 215 34.38 -12.54 15.19
C PRO A 215 35.20 -13.49 14.30
N GLY A 216 34.60 -14.05 13.24
CA GLY A 216 35.37 -14.67 12.14
C GLY A 216 35.11 -16.14 11.81
N SER A 217 34.07 -16.81 12.33
CA SER A 217 33.63 -18.08 11.73
C SER A 217 32.66 -17.78 10.58
N PRO A 218 33.00 -18.09 9.32
CA PRO A 218 32.04 -18.04 8.22
C PRO A 218 31.11 -19.24 8.38
N ASP A 219 30.00 -19.02 9.08
CA ASP A 219 28.95 -20.04 9.11
C ASP A 219 28.24 -20.01 7.76
N ALA A 220 28.59 -20.97 6.91
CA ALA A 220 28.01 -21.25 5.60
C ALA A 220 26.60 -21.87 5.73
N SER A 221 25.79 -21.36 6.64
CA SER A 221 24.39 -21.72 6.80
C SER A 221 23.54 -20.54 6.33
N ILE A 222 23.55 -20.34 5.01
CA ILE A 222 22.46 -19.68 4.28
C ILE A 222 21.25 -20.62 4.38
N LEU A 223 20.66 -20.72 5.57
CA LEU A 223 19.33 -21.27 5.76
C LEU A 223 18.33 -20.15 5.43
N PRO A 224 17.19 -20.48 4.80
CA PRO A 224 16.28 -19.51 4.23
C PRO A 224 15.89 -18.46 5.28
N VAL A 225 15.92 -17.20 4.85
CA VAL A 225 15.35 -16.05 5.54
C VAL A 225 13.82 -16.19 5.57
N ALA A 226 13.31 -17.24 6.22
CA ALA A 226 12.15 -17.06 7.07
C ALA A 226 12.73 -16.31 8.26
N ALA A 227 12.70 -14.98 8.19
CA ALA A 227 13.25 -14.11 9.22
C ALA A 227 12.82 -14.66 10.59
N LYS A 228 13.79 -14.91 11.48
CA LYS A 228 13.52 -15.14 12.91
C LYS A 228 12.94 -13.86 13.48
N VAL A 229 11.72 -13.50 13.09
CA VAL A 229 10.97 -12.43 13.72
C VAL A 229 10.56 -12.95 15.08
N PHE A 230 10.84 -12.17 16.13
CA PHE A 230 10.45 -12.58 17.46
C PHE A 230 8.92 -12.78 17.54
N PRO A 231 8.44 -13.92 18.05
CA PRO A 231 7.01 -14.18 18.20
C PRO A 231 6.33 -13.03 18.96
N GLY A 232 5.23 -12.53 18.43
CA GLY A 232 4.46 -11.44 19.03
C GLY A 232 4.88 -10.02 18.61
N HIS A 233 5.95 -9.85 17.83
CA HIS A 233 6.26 -8.53 17.26
C HIS A 233 5.47 -8.20 15.98
N ALA A 234 5.12 -9.20 15.17
CA ALA A 234 4.33 -9.01 13.95
C ALA A 234 2.84 -9.27 14.18
N TRP A 235 1.98 -8.60 13.40
CA TRP A 235 0.56 -8.95 13.32
C TRP A 235 0.39 -10.30 12.61
N PRO A 236 -0.71 -11.04 12.86
CA PRO A 236 -0.98 -12.26 12.13
C PRO A 236 -1.05 -11.98 10.62
N GLU A 237 -0.52 -12.91 9.84
CA GLU A 237 -0.39 -12.77 8.40
C GLU A 237 -1.64 -13.30 7.67
N TYR A 238 -2.14 -12.51 6.74
CA TYR A 238 -3.32 -12.78 5.92
C TYR A 238 -3.01 -12.44 4.47
N ALA A 239 -3.51 -13.25 3.54
CA ALA A 239 -3.52 -12.94 2.12
C ALA A 239 -4.77 -12.13 1.78
N VAL A 240 -4.68 -11.28 0.77
CA VAL A 240 -5.81 -10.54 0.21
C VAL A 240 -6.14 -11.14 -1.15
N ASP A 241 -7.39 -11.56 -1.33
CA ASP A 241 -7.94 -11.88 -2.65
C ASP A 241 -8.74 -10.68 -3.17
N HIS A 242 -8.58 -10.35 -4.44
CA HIS A 242 -9.27 -9.21 -5.04
C HIS A 242 -10.50 -9.74 -5.78
N GLU A 243 -11.68 -9.46 -5.24
CA GLU A 243 -12.94 -9.81 -5.89
C GLU A 243 -13.55 -8.51 -6.46
N PRO A 244 -13.97 -8.49 -7.73
CA PRO A 244 -14.75 -7.37 -8.25
C PRO A 244 -16.09 -7.34 -7.51
N GLU A 245 -16.58 -6.14 -7.21
CA GLU A 245 -17.91 -6.02 -6.61
C GLU A 245 -18.96 -6.64 -7.55
N PRO A 246 -19.90 -7.46 -7.03
CA PRO A 246 -21.06 -7.84 -7.82
C PRO A 246 -21.82 -6.56 -8.15
N SER A 247 -22.05 -6.28 -9.43
CA SER A 247 -22.87 -5.15 -9.87
C SER A 247 -24.16 -5.15 -9.06
N CYS A 248 -24.41 -4.10 -8.28
CA CYS A 248 -25.65 -3.97 -7.53
C CYS A 248 -26.79 -3.80 -8.54
N SER A 249 -27.37 -4.90 -9.00
CA SER A 249 -28.57 -4.87 -9.81
C SER A 249 -29.73 -4.49 -8.89
N THR A 250 -30.02 -3.20 -8.79
CA THR A 250 -31.32 -2.71 -8.33
C THR A 250 -32.37 -3.14 -9.35
N SER A 251 -32.78 -4.41 -9.31
CA SER A 251 -33.89 -4.89 -10.12
C SER A 251 -34.78 -5.81 -9.30
N SER A 252 -35.94 -5.25 -8.95
CA SER A 252 -37.20 -5.94 -8.63
C SER A 252 -37.32 -6.60 -7.25
N ILE A 253 -37.45 -5.79 -6.20
CA ILE A 253 -38.41 -6.15 -5.13
C ILE A 253 -39.79 -6.02 -5.76
N LYS A 254 -40.35 -7.16 -6.20
CA LYS A 254 -41.78 -7.25 -6.51
C LYS A 254 -42.52 -7.17 -5.18
N ASP A 255 -43.36 -6.15 -5.06
CA ASP A 255 -44.37 -6.01 -4.01
C ASP A 255 -45.10 -7.34 -3.77
N ASN A 256 -45.00 -7.86 -2.54
CA ASN A 256 -46.19 -8.32 -1.84
C ASN A 256 -45.97 -8.27 -0.31
N SER A 257 -46.60 -7.25 0.31
CA SER A 257 -47.18 -7.19 1.66
C SER A 257 -46.36 -7.59 2.91
N GLU A 258 -46.21 -6.58 3.77
CA GLU A 258 -46.06 -6.62 5.24
C GLU A 258 -44.76 -7.18 5.84
N LEU A 259 -43.78 -6.28 6.03
CA LEU A 259 -43.13 -6.11 7.32
C LEU A 259 -42.52 -4.68 7.41
N MET A 260 -42.81 -4.04 8.54
CA MET A 260 -42.66 -2.63 8.87
C MET A 260 -41.42 -1.91 8.32
N MET A 261 -41.68 -0.76 7.70
CA MET A 261 -40.69 0.30 7.49
C MET A 261 -40.31 0.86 8.86
N VAL A 262 -39.03 0.75 9.21
CA VAL A 262 -38.37 1.74 10.06
C VAL A 262 -37.52 2.55 9.10
N GLU A 263 -37.96 3.78 8.85
CA GLU A 263 -37.13 4.81 8.20
C GLU A 263 -35.87 4.98 9.05
N GLY A 264 -34.78 4.35 8.62
CA GLY A 264 -33.42 4.71 9.01
C GLY A 264 -32.83 5.49 7.84
N GLU A 265 -32.56 6.77 8.09
CA GLU A 265 -32.09 7.73 7.11
C GLU A 265 -30.88 7.22 6.31
N VAL A 266 -30.84 7.64 5.05
CA VAL A 266 -29.77 7.43 4.07
C VAL A 266 -28.48 8.11 4.57
N GLU A 267 -27.71 7.41 5.42
CA GLU A 267 -26.38 7.86 5.89
C GLU A 267 -25.21 7.12 5.21
N SER A 268 -25.48 6.13 4.36
CA SER A 268 -24.45 5.28 3.73
C SER A 268 -23.47 6.07 2.84
N ASP A 269 -24.01 6.90 1.94
CA ASP A 269 -23.19 7.58 0.93
C ASP A 269 -22.42 8.76 1.52
N ALA A 270 -23.02 9.46 2.49
CA ALA A 270 -22.34 10.51 3.24
C ALA A 270 -21.25 9.92 4.15
N MET A 271 -21.46 8.75 4.77
CA MET A 271 -20.44 8.06 5.55
C MET A 271 -19.30 7.54 4.67
N MET A 272 -19.60 6.99 3.48
CA MET A 272 -18.58 6.56 2.53
C MET A 272 -17.81 7.73 1.93
N GLN A 273 -18.46 8.86 1.60
CA GLN A 273 -17.76 10.08 1.19
C GLN A 273 -16.93 10.67 2.32
N LEU A 274 -17.41 10.68 3.56
CA LEU A 274 -16.60 11.07 4.72
C LEU A 274 -15.40 10.14 4.93
N PHE A 275 -15.56 8.84 4.66
CA PHE A 275 -14.48 7.87 4.73
C PHE A 275 -13.47 8.08 3.60
N MET A 276 -13.92 8.30 2.37
CA MET A 276 -13.08 8.61 1.21
C MET A 276 -12.37 9.95 1.35
N ASP A 277 -13.04 11.01 1.83
CA ASP A 277 -12.45 12.32 2.11
C ASP A 277 -11.44 12.24 3.26
N GLN A 278 -11.72 11.46 4.30
CA GLN A 278 -10.72 11.16 5.33
C GLN A 278 -9.51 10.44 4.73
N PHE A 279 -9.72 9.50 3.80
CA PHE A 279 -8.67 8.75 3.10
C PHE A 279 -7.87 9.60 2.10
N GLU A 280 -8.49 10.49 1.32
CA GLU A 280 -7.81 11.38 0.37
C GLU A 280 -6.90 12.39 1.08
N VAL A 281 -7.27 12.84 2.28
CA VAL A 281 -6.40 13.66 3.12
C VAL A 281 -5.11 12.92 3.54
N PHE A 282 -5.09 11.57 3.55
CA PHE A 282 -3.85 10.79 3.79
C PHE A 282 -2.92 10.71 2.57
N PHE A 283 -3.41 10.95 1.35
CA PHE A 283 -2.65 10.74 0.11
C PHE A 283 -2.20 12.01 -0.60
N VAL A 284 -2.74 13.19 -0.26
CA VAL A 284 -2.33 14.46 -0.88
C VAL A 284 -1.16 15.08 -0.11
N LEU A 285 0.07 14.74 -0.51
CA LEU A 285 1.22 15.64 -0.78
C LEU A 285 2.56 14.84 -0.76
N TRP A 286 2.96 14.31 -1.92
CA TRP A 286 4.39 14.18 -2.26
C TRP A 286 4.63 14.96 -3.56
N PRO A 287 5.37 16.09 -3.56
CA PRO A 287 5.76 16.73 -4.79
C PRO A 287 6.76 15.84 -5.53
N MET A 288 6.46 15.57 -6.79
CA MET A 288 7.41 15.04 -7.75
C MET A 288 8.66 15.91 -7.75
N LEU A 289 9.80 15.37 -7.32
CA LEU A 289 11.10 15.93 -7.70
C LEU A 289 11.43 15.35 -9.08
N PRO A 290 11.67 16.19 -10.11
CA PRO A 290 12.21 15.72 -11.37
C PRO A 290 13.67 15.32 -11.16
N TYR A 291 14.02 14.08 -11.52
CA TYR A 291 15.41 13.71 -11.70
C TYR A 291 15.92 14.35 -12.99
N SER A 292 16.98 15.16 -12.85
CA SER A 292 17.91 15.57 -13.91
C SER A 292 18.81 14.41 -14.32
#